data_AF-A0A7X7UMD0-F1
#
_entry.id   AF-A0A7X7UMD0-F1
#
_cell.length_a   1.000
_cell.length_b   1.000
_cell.length_c   1.000
_cell.angle_alpha   90.00
_cell.angle_beta   90.00
_cell.angle_gamma   90.00
#
_symmetry.space_group_name_H-M   'P 1'
#
loop_
_entity.id
_entity.type
_entity.pdbx_description
1 polymer ?
#
loop_
_entity_poly.entity_id
_entity_poly.type
_entity_poly.pdbx_seq_one_letter_code
_entity_poly.pdbx_strand_id
1 'polypeptide(L)' 'MAMKQYKPLSNKETEILRLIAEELTSAQIAALKGLSIRTVETYRKRINRKTGISNPIGLFKYAVKNGLVKGFFTTEIE' A
#
# COMPACT_ATOMS: atom_id res chain seq x y z
N MET A 1 -21.59 10.88 10.99
CA MET A 1 -20.18 10.58 10.63
C MET A 1 -20.20 9.56 9.50
N ALA A 2 -19.98 9.97 8.25
CA ALA A 2 -20.15 9.10 7.09
C ALA A 2 -19.04 8.04 7.04
N MET A 3 -19.41 6.76 7.17
CA MET A 3 -18.52 5.65 6.87
C MET A 3 -18.29 5.63 5.37
N LYS A 4 -17.18 6.21 4.93
CA LYS A 4 -16.78 6.26 3.53
C LYS A 4 -16.55 4.81 3.08
N GLN A 5 -17.52 4.24 2.37
CA GLN A 5 -17.44 2.88 1.82
C GLN A 5 -16.38 2.86 0.73
N TYR A 6 -15.17 2.53 1.15
CA TYR A 6 -14.05 2.36 0.25
C TYR A 6 -14.12 0.96 -0.37
N LYS A 7 -14.25 0.91 -1.71
CA LYS A 7 -14.21 -0.35 -2.47
C LYS A 7 -12.98 -1.14 -2.05
N PRO A 8 -13.10 -2.47 -1.87
CA PRO A 8 -11.95 -3.31 -1.56
C PRO A 8 -10.85 -3.13 -2.61
N LEU A 9 -9.61 -3.21 -2.15
CA LEU A 9 -8.45 -3.22 -3.02
C LEU A 9 -8.54 -4.45 -3.93
N SER A 10 -8.27 -4.25 -5.21
CA SER A 10 -8.12 -5.35 -6.15
C SER A 10 -6.84 -6.12 -5.80
N ASN A 11 -6.75 -7.41 -6.15
CA ASN A 11 -5.58 -8.24 -5.90
C ASN A 11 -4.26 -7.56 -6.31
N LYS A 12 -4.24 -6.87 -7.46
CA LYS A 12 -3.06 -6.11 -7.92
C LYS A 12 -2.72 -4.93 -7.01
N GLU A 13 -3.72 -4.20 -6.52
CA GLU A 13 -3.52 -3.06 -5.63
C GLU A 13 -3.07 -3.51 -4.25
N THR A 14 -3.65 -4.60 -3.73
CA THR A 14 -3.22 -5.25 -2.49
C THR A 14 -1.78 -5.72 -2.57
N GLU A 15 -1.37 -6.27 -3.71
CA GLU A 15 -0.01 -6.74 -3.92
C GLU A 15 0.99 -5.58 -3.99
N ILE A 16 0.67 -4.50 -4.70
CA ILE A 16 1.48 -3.27 -4.69
C ILE A 16 1.55 -2.67 -3.28
N LEU A 17 0.43 -2.64 -2.55
CA LEU A 17 0.36 -2.16 -1.17
C LEU A 17 1.27 -2.98 -0.25
N ARG A 18 1.29 -4.30 -0.41
CA ARG A 18 2.18 -5.19 0.34
C ARG A 18 3.65 -4.87 0.08
N LEU A 19 4.05 -4.70 -1.18
CA LEU A 19 5.43 -4.34 -1.50
C LEU A 19 5.82 -2.95 -0.96
N ILE A 20 4.89 -1.99 -0.95
CA ILE A 20 5.11 -0.68 -0.31
C ILE A 20 5.29 -0.84 1.21
N ALA A 21 4.53 -1.74 1.82
CA ALA A 21 4.63 -2.06 3.24
C ALA A 21 5.94 -2.81 3.58
N GLU A 22 6.57 -3.48 2.62
CA GLU A 22 7.91 -4.05 2.71
C GLU A 22 9.02 -3.00 2.43
N GLU A 23 8.69 -1.71 2.53
CA GLU A 23 9.58 -0.56 2.29
C GLU A 23 10.22 -0.50 0.88
N LEU A 24 9.62 -1.19 -0.10
CA LEU A 24 10.10 -1.14 -1.47
C LEU A 24 9.71 0.17 -2.15
N THR A 25 10.67 0.77 -2.86
CA THR A 25 10.44 1.97 -3.66
C THR A 25 9.61 1.66 -4.91
N SER A 26 8.95 2.67 -5.49
CA SER A 26 8.19 2.51 -6.74
C SER A 26 9.04 1.92 -7.87
N ALA A 27 10.34 2.20 -7.88
CA ALA A 27 11.30 1.68 -8.85
C ALA A 27 11.61 0.18 -8.63
N GLN A 28 11.84 -0.23 -7.37
CA GLN A 28 12.04 -1.64 -7.03
C GLN A 28 10.79 -2.47 -7.30
N ILE A 29 9.61 -1.95 -6.94
CA ILE A 29 8.32 -2.60 -7.22
C ILE A 29 8.12 -2.77 -8.73
N ALA A 30 8.45 -1.74 -9.51
CA ALA A 30 8.40 -1.76 -10.96
C ALA A 30 9.30 -2.87 -11.53
N ALA A 31 10.55 -2.95 -11.07
CA ALA A 31 11.50 -3.99 -11.48
C ALA A 31 11.02 -5.39 -11.10
N LEU A 32 10.55 -5.59 -9.86
CA LEU A 32 10.06 -6.88 -9.36
C LEU A 32 8.81 -7.38 -10.08
N LYS A 33 7.92 -6.47 -10.49
CA LYS A 33 6.66 -6.82 -11.17
C LYS A 33 6.74 -6.75 -12.70
N GLY A 34 7.88 -6.37 -13.27
CA GLY A 34 8.00 -6.14 -14.71
C GLY A 34 7.08 -5.02 -15.21
N LEU A 35 6.84 -4.00 -14.37
CA LEU A 35 5.97 -2.86 -14.67
C LEU A 35 6.81 -1.59 -14.83
N SER A 36 6.28 -0.59 -15.55
CA SER A 36 6.86 0.75 -15.53
C SER A 36 6.63 1.43 -14.17
N ILE A 37 7.56 2.28 -13.75
CA ILE A 37 7.45 3.09 -12.52
C ILE A 37 6.13 3.88 -12.49
N ARG A 38 5.76 4.51 -13.62
CA ARG A 38 4.48 5.22 -13.80
C ARG A 38 3.25 4.35 -13.50
N THR A 39 3.31 3.06 -13.84
CA THR A 39 2.22 2.12 -13.59
C THR A 39 2.10 1.86 -12.09
N VAL A 40 3.22 1.68 -11.39
CA VAL A 40 3.26 1.54 -9.93
C VAL A 40 2.73 2.79 -9.23
N GLU A 41 3.14 3.98 -9.68
CA GLU A 41 2.61 5.25 -9.16
C GLU A 41 1.11 5.41 -9.40
N THR A 42 0.60 4.92 -10.54
CA THR A 42 -0.83 4.90 -10.82
C THR A 42 -1.56 4.00 -9.82
N TYR A 43 -1.01 2.82 -9.51
CA TYR A 43 -1.55 1.96 -8.46
C TYR A 43 -1.51 2.64 -7.08
N ARG A 44 -0.39 3.31 -6.71
CA ARG A 44 -0.31 4.11 -5.46
C ARG A 44 -1.42 5.15 -5.38
N LYS A 45 -1.64 5.93 -6.44
CA LYS A 45 -2.74 6.93 -6.48
C LYS A 45 -4.11 6.28 -6.30
N ARG A 46 -4.35 5.12 -6.91
CA ARG A 46 -5.62 4.38 -6.75
C ARG A 46 -5.77 3.85 -5.31
N ILE A 47 -4.72 3.28 -4.74
CA ILE A 47 -4.68 2.82 -3.35
C ILE A 47 -4.94 3.99 -2.40
N ASN A 48 -4.28 5.13 -2.59
CA ASN A 48 -4.48 6.32 -1.77
C ASN A 48 -5.92 6.83 -1.84
N ARG A 49 -6.48 6.88 -3.06
CA ARG A 49 -7.87 7.28 -3.27
C ARG A 49 -8.86 6.28 -2.64
N LYS A 50 -8.53 4.99 -2.62
CA LYS A 50 -9.34 3.92 -2.02
C LYS A 50 -9.13 3.75 -0.52
N THR A 51 -8.03 4.17 0.07
CA THR A 51 -7.80 4.04 1.51
C THR A 51 -7.98 5.38 2.23
N GLY A 52 -7.93 6.48 1.48
CA GLY A 52 -7.84 7.83 2.02
C GLY A 52 -6.46 8.18 2.58
N ILE A 53 -5.45 7.33 2.35
CA ILE A 53 -4.13 7.44 2.99
C ILE A 53 -3.09 7.75 1.94
N SER A 54 -2.35 8.85 2.13
CA SER A 54 -1.27 9.26 1.22
C SER A 54 0.12 8.91 1.73
N ASN A 55 0.24 8.60 3.03
CA ASN A 55 1.52 8.35 3.69
C ASN A 55 1.87 6.85 3.64
N PRO A 56 3.08 6.46 3.18
CA PRO A 56 3.54 5.05 3.22
C PRO A 56 3.35 4.37 4.59
N ILE A 57 3.67 5.06 5.69
CA ILE A 57 3.46 4.53 7.05
C ILE A 57 1.98 4.27 7.33
N GLY A 58 1.09 5.15 6.86
CA GLY A 58 -0.35 4.95 7.00
C GLY A 58 -0.83 3.76 6.16
N LEU A 59 -0.29 3.59 4.96
CA LEU A 59 -0.59 2.46 4.08
C LEU A 59 -0.12 1.14 4.69
N PHE A 60 1.05 1.14 5.33
CA PHE A 60 1.54 0.03 6.14
C PHE A 60 0.58 -0.33 7.27
N LYS A 61 0.20 0.65 8.10
CA LYS A 61 -0.78 0.45 9.19
C LYS A 61 -2.11 -0.09 8.66
N TYR A 62 -2.56 0.40 7.51
CA TYR A 62 -3.76 -0.10 6.85
C TYR A 62 -3.60 -1.56 6.40
N ALA A 63 -2.48 -1.91 5.78
CA ALA A 63 -2.20 -3.26 5.32
C ALA A 63 -2.14 -4.26 6.48
N VAL A 64 -1.50 -3.88 7.60
CA VAL A 64 -1.45 -4.68 8.84
C VAL A 64 -2.85 -4.86 9.44
N LYS A 65 -3.62 -3.76 9.58
CA LYS A 65 -4.97 -3.78 10.14
C LYS A 65 -5.94 -4.67 9.34
N ASN A 66 -5.74 -4.75 8.02
CA ASN A 66 -6.56 -5.58 7.13
C ASN A 66 -5.96 -6.98 6.90
N GLY A 67 -4.88 -7.36 7.59
CA GLY A 67 -4.24 -8.67 7.45
C GLY A 67 -3.60 -8.94 6.08
N LEU A 68 -3.33 -7.88 5.29
CA LEU A 68 -2.76 -7.97 3.93
C LEU A 68 -1.24 -8.21 3.96
N VAL A 69 -0.60 -7.87 5.08
CA VAL A 69 0.81 -8.13 5.35
C VAL A 69 0.95 -8.78 6.72
N LYS A 70 1.83 -9.77 6.82
CA LYS A 70 2.08 -10.54 8.03
C LYS A 70 3.49 -10.20 8.55
N GLY A 71 3.57 -9.14 9.35
CA GLY A 71 4.73 -8.77 10.17
C GLY A 71 5.74 -7.82 9.52
N PHE A 72 6.10 -6.73 10.22
CA PHE A 72 7.34 -6.57 10.99
C PHE A 72 7.36 -5.12 11.57
N PHE A 73 7.73 -4.98 12.85
CA PHE A 73 7.89 -3.73 13.63
C PHE A 73 6.62 -3.00 14.12
N THR A 74 6.15 -3.46 15.28
CA THR A 74 5.89 -2.56 16.40
C THR A 74 7.20 -2.47 17.19
N THR A 75 8.09 -1.54 16.86
CA THR A 75 9.21 -1.18 17.75
C THR A 75 9.49 0.29 17.59
N GLU A 76 9.71 0.91 18.75
CA GLU A 76 9.98 2.31 19.04
C GLU A 76 9.25 3.39 18.22
N ILE A 77 8.21 3.92 18.87
CA ILE A 77 8.02 5.36 18.92
C ILE A 77 9.14 5.86 19.86
N GLU A 78 10.09 6.64 19.34
CA GLU A 78 10.78 7.69 20.10
C GLU A 78 10.31 9.05 19.56
#